data_AF-A0A1B0GBY7-F1
#
_entry.id   AF-A0A1B0GBY7-F1
#
_cell.length_a   1.000
_cell.length_b   1.000
_cell.length_c   1.000
_cell.angle_alpha   90.00
_cell.angle_beta   90.00
_cell.angle_gamma   90.00
#
_symmetry.space_group_name_H-M   'P 1'
#
loop_
_entity.id
_entity.type
_entity.pdbx_description
1 polymer ?
#
loop_
_entity_poly.entity_id
_entity_poly.type
_entity_poly.pdbx_seq_one_letter_code
_entity_poly.pdbx_strand_id
1 'polypeptide(L)'
;MVGNGKGKKPNCQRQKCFLQYRLAFNEFPNATAHAMYVTCAELLNLPLAPKIVADNVIDVVLKVYVLISSRETHNYINAISIVLAELPDTYWSVVYEGLQEVLNLPRMLRWTYRFNVFELLNFRTVRQTMVDKTYAAILAVTHSVFHHMGCFKLVTITKYIKEKLKPCVHTESQLVFLYHVFGPFLQHIEQEKPNAVTGIAILLYEMLEVVDKHDGPTPLEYMDPICDLLYHIKYIHVGNIIKNESEAIIKRLRPVLQKCLRFVTYLNIKDKHNEKPNEIQHTPATNVNNITSCNQFPVTQSFPI
;
A
#
# COMPACT_ATOMS: atom_id res chain seq x y z
N MET A 1 23.52 -27.68 57.50
CA MET A 1 22.27 -26.95 57.81
C MET A 1 22.14 -25.81 56.84
N VAL A 2 21.09 -25.90 56.02
CA VAL A 2 20.75 -25.03 54.90
C VAL A 2 20.07 -23.77 55.41
N GLY A 3 20.35 -22.62 54.80
CA GLY A 3 19.62 -21.38 55.10
C GLY A 3 20.05 -20.19 54.25
N ASN A 4 20.21 -20.40 52.94
CA ASN A 4 20.59 -19.36 51.99
C ASN A 4 19.35 -18.49 51.67
N GLY A 5 19.25 -17.31 52.28
CA GLY A 5 18.16 -16.36 52.09
C GLY A 5 18.22 -15.69 50.72
N LYS A 6 17.66 -16.33 49.70
CA LYS A 6 17.40 -15.69 48.41
C LYS A 6 16.21 -14.74 48.55
N GLY A 7 16.50 -13.44 48.65
CA GLY A 7 15.53 -12.38 48.47
C GLY A 7 14.88 -12.50 47.08
N LYS A 8 13.64 -12.97 47.05
CA LYS A 8 12.80 -12.92 45.85
C LYS A 8 12.57 -11.46 45.49
N LYS A 9 13.14 -11.02 44.35
CA LYS A 9 12.69 -9.80 43.67
C LYS A 9 11.17 -9.89 43.45
N PRO A 10 10.40 -8.82 43.73
CA PRO A 10 8.97 -8.85 43.46
C PRO A 10 8.80 -8.98 41.95
N ASN A 11 8.25 -10.12 41.55
CA ASN A 11 7.82 -10.40 40.20
C ASN A 11 6.67 -9.42 39.93
N CYS A 12 6.88 -8.41 39.09
CA CYS A 12 5.81 -7.54 38.60
C CYS A 12 4.88 -8.38 37.71
N GLN A 13 4.06 -9.21 38.34
CA GLN A 13 2.95 -9.89 37.68
C GLN A 13 2.06 -8.79 37.10
N ARG A 14 1.94 -8.75 35.78
CA ARG A 14 0.94 -7.91 35.10
C ARG A 14 -0.41 -8.25 35.70
N GLN A 15 -0.90 -7.38 36.58
CA GLN A 15 -2.20 -7.52 37.18
C GLN A 15 -3.20 -7.44 36.01
N LYS A 16 -4.04 -8.47 35.87
CA LYS A 16 -5.05 -8.50 34.80
C LYS A 16 -5.97 -7.30 35.00
N CYS A 17 -6.09 -6.43 34.00
CA CYS A 17 -6.94 -5.22 34.07
C CYS A 17 -8.42 -5.56 34.27
N PHE A 18 -8.86 -6.74 33.80
CA PHE A 18 -10.22 -7.23 33.98
C PHE A 18 -10.23 -8.52 34.81
N LEU A 19 -11.19 -8.62 35.73
CA LEU A 19 -11.49 -9.86 36.45
C LEU A 19 -11.95 -10.91 35.44
N GLN A 20 -11.34 -12.09 35.47
CA GLN A 20 -11.67 -13.17 34.55
C GLN A 20 -12.91 -13.91 35.07
N TYR A 21 -14.09 -13.41 34.70
CA TYR A 21 -15.36 -14.09 34.96
C TYR A 21 -15.44 -15.42 34.20
N ARG A 22 -16.30 -16.35 34.67
CA ARG A 22 -16.57 -17.60 33.95
C ARG A 22 -17.26 -17.27 32.62
N LEU A 23 -16.48 -17.34 31.53
CA LEU A 23 -16.87 -16.94 30.17
C LEU A 23 -18.13 -17.63 29.65
N ALA A 24 -18.48 -18.82 30.17
CA ALA A 24 -19.67 -19.57 29.76
C ALA A 24 -21.01 -18.88 30.09
N PHE A 25 -21.03 -17.90 31.00
CA PHE A 25 -22.23 -17.17 31.41
C PHE A 25 -22.15 -15.67 31.12
N ASN A 26 -21.17 -15.26 30.33
CA ASN A 26 -20.98 -13.85 29.99
C ASN A 26 -21.51 -13.58 28.58
N GLU A 27 -21.94 -12.35 28.34
CA GLU A 27 -22.40 -11.89 27.01
C GLU A 27 -21.29 -12.04 25.95
N PHE A 28 -20.03 -11.90 26.39
CA PHE A 28 -18.87 -11.94 25.50
C PHE A 28 -18.18 -13.31 25.47
N PRO A 29 -17.77 -13.78 24.28
CA PRO A 29 -17.17 -15.10 24.11
C PRO A 29 -15.77 -15.24 24.72
N ASN A 30 -15.06 -14.12 24.91
CA ASN A 30 -13.72 -14.12 25.48
C ASN A 30 -13.40 -12.77 26.16
N ALA A 31 -12.33 -12.76 26.96
CA ALA A 31 -11.90 -11.58 27.71
C ALA A 31 -11.48 -10.41 26.81
N THR A 32 -10.94 -10.69 25.62
CA THR A 32 -10.53 -9.66 24.66
C THR A 32 -11.74 -8.93 24.09
N ALA A 33 -12.77 -9.66 23.69
CA ALA A 33 -14.03 -9.10 23.21
C ALA A 33 -14.69 -8.25 24.31
N HIS A 34 -14.76 -8.76 25.54
CA HIS A 34 -15.27 -7.99 26.67
C HIS A 34 -14.49 -6.69 26.88
N ALA A 35 -13.16 -6.75 26.94
CA ALA A 35 -12.32 -5.57 27.13
C ALA A 35 -12.52 -4.55 25.99
N MET A 36 -12.58 -5.01 24.75
CA MET A 36 -12.81 -4.17 23.57
C MET A 36 -14.17 -3.47 23.65
N TYR A 37 -15.28 -4.21 23.81
CA TYR A 37 -16.62 -3.64 23.80
C TYR A 37 -16.87 -2.69 24.99
N VAL A 38 -16.38 -3.02 26.18
CA VAL A 38 -16.47 -2.12 27.34
C VAL A 38 -15.68 -0.84 27.10
N THR A 39 -14.48 -0.93 26.49
CA THR A 39 -13.69 0.25 26.13
C THR A 39 -14.42 1.10 25.09
N CYS A 40 -14.99 0.50 24.04
CA CYS A 40 -15.77 1.23 23.05
C CYS A 40 -16.99 1.92 23.68
N ALA A 41 -17.70 1.25 24.57
CA ALA A 41 -18.85 1.82 25.29
C ALA A 41 -18.44 3.00 26.18
N GLU A 42 -17.28 2.90 26.86
CA GLU A 42 -16.74 4.00 27.65
C GLU A 42 -16.39 5.21 26.78
N LEU A 43 -15.70 4.99 25.65
CA LEU A 43 -15.33 6.06 24.72
C LEU A 43 -16.55 6.76 24.11
N LEU A 44 -17.59 5.99 23.77
CA LEU A 44 -18.85 6.53 23.24
C LEU A 44 -19.64 7.37 24.26
N ASN A 45 -19.42 7.12 25.56
CA ASN A 45 -20.08 7.85 26.65
C ASN A 45 -19.34 9.11 27.09
N LEU A 46 -18.15 9.40 26.52
CA LEU A 46 -17.43 10.62 26.84
C LEU A 46 -18.20 11.86 26.35
N PRO A 47 -18.30 12.94 27.15
CA PRO A 47 -18.96 14.18 26.75
C PRO A 47 -18.05 15.04 25.86
N LEU A 48 -17.40 14.42 24.87
CA LEU A 48 -16.44 15.03 23.97
C LEU A 48 -16.82 14.72 22.52
N ALA A 49 -16.39 15.57 21.59
CA ALA A 49 -16.60 15.29 20.17
C ALA A 49 -15.84 14.01 19.74
N PRO A 50 -16.44 13.13 18.92
CA PRO A 50 -15.82 11.88 18.46
C PRO A 50 -14.40 12.03 17.92
N LYS A 51 -14.18 13.08 17.12
CA LYS A 51 -12.87 13.43 16.56
C LYS A 51 -11.80 13.62 17.65
N ILE A 52 -12.12 14.41 18.67
CA ILE A 52 -11.17 14.71 19.76
C ILE A 52 -10.82 13.43 20.52
N VAL A 53 -11.80 12.57 20.77
CA VAL A 53 -11.58 11.29 21.43
C VAL A 53 -10.65 10.39 20.59
N ALA A 54 -10.93 10.26 19.29
CA ALA A 54 -10.13 9.43 18.40
C ALA A 54 -8.70 9.96 18.21
N ASP A 55 -8.53 11.28 18.04
CA ASP A 55 -7.22 11.93 17.96
C ASP A 55 -6.39 11.63 19.23
N ASN A 56 -7.01 11.75 20.41
CA ASN A 56 -6.36 11.44 21.69
C ASN A 56 -5.98 9.95 21.82
N VAL A 57 -6.81 9.03 21.30
CA VAL A 57 -6.51 7.59 21.29
C VAL A 57 -5.31 7.28 20.41
N ILE A 58 -5.23 7.89 19.22
CA ILE A 58 -4.08 7.74 18.31
C ILE A 58 -2.81 8.35 18.92
N ASP A 59 -2.95 9.50 19.58
CA ASP A 59 -1.85 10.20 20.26
C ASP A 59 -1.18 9.36 21.36
N VAL A 60 -1.87 8.38 21.95
CA VAL A 60 -1.24 7.42 22.88
C VAL A 60 -0.06 6.71 22.22
N VAL A 61 -0.18 6.34 20.95
CA VAL A 61 0.92 5.70 20.22
C VAL A 61 1.91 6.74 19.68
N LEU A 62 1.42 7.87 19.15
CA LEU A 62 2.26 8.85 18.49
C LEU A 62 3.13 9.67 19.47
N LYS A 63 2.56 10.08 20.61
CA LYS A 63 3.18 10.98 21.60
C LYS A 63 3.75 10.25 22.82
N VAL A 64 3.08 9.19 23.30
CA VAL A 64 3.46 8.47 24.53
C VAL A 64 4.44 7.33 24.27
N TYR A 65 5.01 7.25 23.06
CA TYR A 65 5.97 6.23 22.64
C TYR A 65 7.19 6.08 23.57
N VAL A 66 7.64 7.15 24.23
CA VAL A 66 8.81 7.10 25.14
C VAL A 66 8.56 6.20 26.35
N LEU A 67 7.32 6.07 26.79
CA LEU A 67 6.93 5.22 27.93
C LEU A 67 6.64 3.78 27.51
N ILE A 68 6.34 3.54 26.23
CA ILE A 68 6.02 2.23 25.69
C ILE A 68 7.30 1.50 25.31
N SER A 69 7.50 0.28 25.83
CA SER A 69 8.65 -0.52 25.46
C SER A 69 8.64 -0.82 23.95
N SER A 70 9.81 -0.83 23.32
CA SER A 70 9.93 -1.11 21.87
C SER A 70 9.32 -2.45 21.46
N ARG A 71 9.23 -3.42 22.38
CA ARG A 71 8.65 -4.74 22.11
C ARG A 71 7.12 -4.72 22.07
N GLU A 72 6.50 -3.72 22.68
CA GLU A 72 5.05 -3.66 22.86
C GLU A 72 4.37 -2.68 21.91
N THR A 73 5.11 -1.81 21.22
CA THR A 73 4.49 -0.78 20.37
C THR A 73 3.51 -1.35 19.36
N HIS A 74 3.85 -2.47 18.69
CA HIS A 74 2.94 -3.11 17.75
C HIS A 74 1.68 -3.64 18.43
N ASN A 75 1.77 -4.09 19.69
CA ASN A 75 0.60 -4.52 20.46
C ASN A 75 -0.30 -3.34 20.82
N TYR A 76 0.28 -2.18 21.15
CA TYR A 76 -0.49 -0.95 21.38
C TYR A 76 -1.17 -0.47 20.10
N ILE A 77 -0.43 -0.40 18.99
CA ILE A 77 -0.98 -0.08 17.65
C ILE A 77 -2.15 -1.00 17.32
N ASN A 78 -1.96 -2.30 17.51
CA ASN A 78 -3.00 -3.29 17.26
C ASN A 78 -4.23 -3.07 18.15
N ALA A 79 -4.05 -2.84 19.45
CA ALA A 79 -5.14 -2.63 20.40
C ALA A 79 -5.95 -1.37 20.09
N ILE A 80 -5.29 -0.22 19.86
CA ILE A 80 -6.00 1.02 19.50
C ILE A 80 -6.74 0.87 18.18
N SER A 81 -6.17 0.11 17.24
CA SER A 81 -6.73 -0.06 15.91
C SER A 81 -7.97 -0.94 15.92
N ILE A 82 -8.00 -1.99 16.73
CA ILE A 82 -9.21 -2.80 16.97
C ILE A 82 -10.31 -1.93 17.56
N VAL A 83 -10.00 -1.13 18.59
CA VAL A 83 -10.99 -0.23 19.22
C VAL A 83 -11.53 0.78 18.19
N LEU A 84 -10.67 1.47 17.45
CA LEU A 84 -11.07 2.43 16.41
C LEU A 84 -11.87 1.76 15.27
N ALA A 85 -11.50 0.54 14.88
CA ALA A 85 -12.19 -0.21 13.83
C ALA A 85 -13.60 -0.66 14.23
N GLU A 86 -13.92 -0.76 15.51
CA GLU A 86 -15.27 -1.08 15.99
C GLU A 86 -16.15 0.17 16.23
N LEU A 87 -15.54 1.34 16.42
CA LEU A 87 -16.28 2.58 16.62
C LEU A 87 -16.98 3.09 15.33
N PRO A 88 -17.98 3.99 15.47
CA PRO A 88 -18.65 4.62 14.32
C PRO A 88 -17.71 5.39 13.38
N ASP A 89 -18.17 5.66 12.15
CA ASP A 89 -17.53 6.51 11.11
C ASP A 89 -16.74 7.68 11.69
N THR A 90 -17.42 8.49 12.51
CA THR A 90 -16.92 9.75 13.05
C THR A 90 -15.69 9.63 13.95
N TYR A 91 -15.35 8.42 14.40
CA TYR A 91 -14.14 8.15 15.17
C TYR A 91 -12.99 7.72 14.28
N TRP A 92 -13.19 6.79 13.35
CA TRP A 92 -12.08 6.28 12.54
C TRP A 92 -11.77 7.15 11.31
N SER A 93 -12.65 8.08 10.93
CA SER A 93 -12.40 9.08 9.88
C SER A 93 -11.17 9.95 10.17
N VAL A 94 -10.73 10.05 11.42
CA VAL A 94 -9.50 10.79 11.79
C VAL A 94 -8.23 10.16 11.22
N VAL A 95 -8.22 8.85 10.96
CA VAL A 95 -7.06 8.16 10.35
C VAL A 95 -6.80 8.71 8.96
N TYR A 96 -7.90 8.94 8.25
CA TYR A 96 -7.95 9.52 6.93
C TYR A 96 -7.51 10.99 6.93
N GLU A 97 -7.94 11.76 7.92
CA GLU A 97 -7.47 13.14 8.12
C GLU A 97 -5.97 13.18 8.45
N GLY A 98 -5.48 12.28 9.31
CA GLY A 98 -4.06 12.16 9.62
C GLY A 98 -3.20 11.84 8.39
N LEU A 99 -3.68 11.01 7.46
CA LEU A 99 -3.01 10.82 6.16
C LEU A 99 -2.97 12.11 5.35
N GLN A 100 -4.07 12.87 5.33
CA GLN A 100 -4.16 14.14 4.61
C GLN A 100 -3.21 15.18 5.21
N GLU A 101 -3.13 15.27 6.54
CA GLU A 101 -2.20 16.15 7.24
C GLU A 101 -0.76 15.81 6.89
N VAL A 102 -0.40 14.51 6.95
CA VAL A 102 0.93 14.04 6.60
C VAL A 102 1.32 14.38 5.16
N LEU A 103 0.39 14.21 4.21
CA LEU A 103 0.63 14.57 2.80
C LEU A 103 0.89 16.06 2.63
N ASN A 104 0.24 16.91 3.41
CA ASN A 104 0.36 18.36 3.32
C ASN A 104 1.49 18.95 4.18
N LEU A 105 2.24 18.12 4.91
CA LEU A 105 3.39 18.60 5.67
C LEU A 105 4.42 19.24 4.73
N PRO A 106 5.01 20.39 5.10
CA PRO A 106 6.00 21.08 4.26
C PRO A 106 7.19 20.21 3.87
N ARG A 107 7.57 19.27 4.75
CA ARG A 107 8.68 18.32 4.54
C ARG A 107 8.34 17.15 3.61
N MET A 108 7.05 16.88 3.40
CA MET A 108 6.58 15.93 2.39
C MET A 108 6.52 16.61 1.02
N LEU A 109 6.07 17.87 0.97
CA LEU A 109 6.04 18.68 -0.26
C LEU A 109 7.43 19.05 -0.77
N ARG A 110 8.37 19.26 0.15
CA ARG A 110 9.78 19.49 -0.16
C ARG A 110 10.59 18.48 0.62
N TRP A 111 11.02 17.42 -0.06
CA TRP A 111 11.80 16.38 0.59
C TRP A 111 13.19 16.89 0.96
N THR A 112 13.34 17.34 2.21
CA THR A 112 14.60 17.89 2.74
C THR A 112 15.38 16.91 3.63
N TYR A 113 14.92 15.65 3.72
CA TYR A 113 15.59 14.64 4.54
C TYR A 113 16.81 14.07 3.82
N ARG A 114 17.83 13.69 4.60
CA ARG A 114 18.98 12.94 4.09
C ARG A 114 18.67 11.49 3.77
N PHE A 115 17.62 10.95 4.40
CA PHE A 115 17.17 9.59 4.22
C PHE A 115 16.24 9.50 3.02
N ASN A 116 16.25 8.34 2.37
CA ASN A 116 15.30 8.09 1.28
C ASN A 116 13.86 7.95 1.85
N VAL A 117 12.86 8.09 0.99
CA VAL A 117 11.45 7.98 1.39
C VAL A 117 11.18 6.61 2.04
N PHE A 118 11.65 5.53 1.43
CA PHE A 118 11.42 4.16 1.90
C PHE A 118 11.96 3.89 3.31
N GLU A 119 13.10 4.46 3.68
CA GLU A 119 13.72 4.37 5.00
C GLU A 119 12.89 5.10 6.05
N LEU A 120 12.32 6.25 5.70
CA LEU A 120 11.46 7.04 6.57
C LEU A 120 10.04 6.48 6.71
N LEU A 121 9.63 5.58 5.83
CA LEU A 121 8.38 4.82 5.97
C LEU A 121 8.60 3.51 6.73
N ASN A 122 9.84 3.04 6.86
CA ASN A 122 10.14 1.82 7.60
C ASN A 122 10.19 2.07 9.11
N PHE A 123 9.13 1.64 9.80
CA PHE A 123 8.97 1.82 11.24
C PHE A 123 10.12 1.27 12.10
N ARG A 124 10.79 0.20 11.64
CA ARG A 124 11.99 -0.34 12.32
C ARG A 124 13.18 0.58 12.14
N THR A 125 13.44 1.04 10.92
CA THR A 125 14.56 1.91 10.58
C THR A 125 14.46 3.24 11.33
N VAL A 126 13.34 3.94 11.21
CA VAL A 126 13.14 5.26 11.85
C VAL A 126 13.30 5.20 13.37
N ARG A 127 12.87 4.10 13.97
CA ARG A 127 13.03 3.88 15.41
C ARG A 127 14.49 3.69 15.81
N GLN A 128 15.25 2.90 15.04
CA GLN A 128 16.65 2.63 15.32
C GLN A 128 17.52 3.87 15.12
N THR A 129 17.20 4.68 14.13
CA THR A 129 17.92 5.92 13.79
C THR A 129 17.45 7.14 14.57
N MET A 130 16.38 7.01 15.38
CA MET A 130 15.77 8.10 16.17
C MET A 130 15.37 9.33 15.31
N VAL A 131 14.99 9.09 14.06
CA VAL A 131 14.52 10.16 13.14
C VAL A 131 13.04 10.44 13.37
N ASP A 132 12.52 11.50 12.75
CA ASP A 132 11.11 11.87 12.74
C ASP A 132 10.21 10.67 12.37
N LYS A 133 9.31 10.31 13.29
CA LYS A 133 8.48 9.11 13.24
C LYS A 133 7.10 9.36 12.67
N THR A 134 6.76 10.61 12.40
CA THR A 134 5.39 11.02 12.06
C THR A 134 4.85 10.19 10.90
N TYR A 135 5.63 10.07 9.82
CA TYR A 135 5.25 9.30 8.62
C TYR A 135 5.07 7.81 8.91
N ALA A 136 6.10 7.16 9.48
CA ALA A 136 6.06 5.72 9.74
C ALA A 136 5.01 5.34 10.80
N ALA A 137 4.77 6.20 11.79
CA ALA A 137 3.81 5.94 12.85
C ALA A 137 2.37 6.09 12.37
N ILE A 138 2.05 7.15 11.62
CA ILE A 138 0.75 7.29 10.97
C ILE A 138 0.52 6.13 10.00
N LEU A 139 1.52 5.79 9.18
CA LEU A 139 1.44 4.64 8.27
C LEU A 139 1.12 3.34 9.02
N ALA A 140 1.82 3.07 10.12
CA ALA A 140 1.62 1.86 10.91
C ALA A 140 0.22 1.81 11.57
N VAL A 141 -0.27 2.94 12.07
CA VAL A 141 -1.64 3.05 12.62
C VAL A 141 -2.67 2.85 11.52
N THR A 142 -2.53 3.51 10.38
CA THR A 142 -3.42 3.34 9.23
C THR A 142 -3.48 1.89 8.77
N HIS A 143 -2.32 1.25 8.64
CA HIS A 143 -2.23 -0.16 8.26
C HIS A 143 -2.95 -1.06 9.25
N SER A 144 -2.71 -0.85 10.54
CA SER A 144 -3.34 -1.67 11.57
C SER A 144 -4.86 -1.42 11.65
N VAL A 145 -5.32 -0.20 11.44
CA VAL A 145 -6.76 0.12 11.39
C VAL A 145 -7.42 -0.55 10.19
N PHE A 146 -6.84 -0.42 8.99
CA PHE A 146 -7.39 -1.03 7.78
C PHE A 146 -7.44 -2.54 7.86
N HIS A 147 -6.49 -3.18 8.55
CA HIS A 147 -6.50 -4.62 8.78
C HIS A 147 -7.70 -5.09 9.62
N HIS A 148 -8.21 -4.25 10.52
CA HIS A 148 -9.35 -4.58 11.39
C HIS A 148 -10.68 -4.03 10.88
N MET A 149 -10.68 -3.27 9.78
CA MET A 149 -11.90 -2.71 9.22
C MET A 149 -12.72 -3.78 8.47
N GLY A 150 -14.01 -3.88 8.80
CA GLY A 150 -14.92 -4.74 8.06
C GLY A 150 -15.24 -4.24 6.64
N CYS A 151 -15.74 -5.15 5.80
CA CYS A 151 -16.11 -4.95 4.39
C CYS A 151 -16.82 -3.62 4.10
N PHE A 152 -17.82 -3.25 4.90
CA PHE A 152 -18.64 -2.05 4.68
C PHE A 152 -17.86 -0.75 4.82
N LYS A 153 -16.85 -0.70 5.70
CA LYS A 153 -15.99 0.49 5.86
C LYS A 153 -15.04 0.62 4.67
N LEU A 154 -14.52 -0.50 4.16
CA LEU A 154 -13.67 -0.53 2.97
C LEU A 154 -14.38 -0.07 1.70
N VAL A 155 -15.71 -0.18 1.61
CA VAL A 155 -16.48 0.36 0.47
C VAL A 155 -16.23 1.87 0.28
N THR A 156 -16.00 2.62 1.35
CA THR A 156 -15.80 4.07 1.31
C THR A 156 -14.39 4.48 0.90
N ILE A 157 -13.43 3.55 0.87
CA ILE A 157 -12.02 3.85 0.65
C ILE A 157 -11.76 4.49 -0.72
N THR A 158 -12.37 3.98 -1.78
CA THR A 158 -12.18 4.50 -3.15
C THR A 158 -12.72 5.93 -3.27
N LYS A 159 -13.87 6.20 -2.62
CA LYS A 159 -14.44 7.55 -2.56
C LYS A 159 -13.51 8.49 -1.80
N TYR A 160 -13.02 8.07 -0.65
CA TYR A 160 -12.10 8.85 0.17
C TYR A 160 -10.79 9.18 -0.57
N ILE A 161 -10.17 8.18 -1.20
CA ILE A 161 -8.95 8.38 -1.99
C ILE A 161 -9.20 9.41 -3.09
N LYS A 162 -10.30 9.27 -3.83
CA LYS A 162 -10.63 10.17 -4.94
C LYS A 162 -10.90 11.60 -4.49
N GLU A 163 -11.66 11.78 -3.41
CA GLU A 163 -12.15 13.10 -2.99
C GLU A 163 -11.19 13.85 -2.05
N LYS A 164 -10.37 13.13 -1.29
CA LYS A 164 -9.56 13.73 -0.20
C LYS A 164 -8.06 13.55 -0.38
N LEU A 165 -7.60 12.35 -0.76
CA LEU A 165 -6.16 12.08 -0.85
C LEU A 165 -5.57 12.47 -2.21
N LYS A 166 -6.21 12.08 -3.31
CA LYS A 166 -5.76 12.40 -4.68
C LYS A 166 -5.49 13.90 -4.89
N PRO A 167 -6.35 14.84 -4.42
CA PRO A 167 -6.09 16.27 -4.58
C PRO A 167 -4.87 16.79 -3.81
N CYS A 168 -4.32 16.02 -2.86
CA CYS A 168 -3.14 16.43 -2.10
C CYS A 168 -1.83 16.04 -2.81
N VAL A 169 -1.88 15.11 -3.77
CA VAL A 169 -0.69 14.52 -4.40
C VAL A 169 -0.22 15.36 -5.58
N HIS A 170 0.96 15.95 -5.44
CA HIS A 170 1.63 16.72 -6.47
C HIS A 170 3.10 16.33 -6.65
N THR A 171 3.71 15.72 -5.63
CA THR A 171 5.13 15.40 -5.61
C THR A 171 5.35 13.88 -5.55
N GLU A 172 6.53 13.45 -5.98
CA GLU A 172 6.91 12.04 -5.96
C GLU A 172 6.85 11.41 -4.56
N SER A 173 7.34 12.10 -3.52
CA SER A 173 7.33 11.57 -2.15
C SER A 173 5.92 11.30 -1.63
N GLN A 174 4.96 12.16 -1.98
CA GLN A 174 3.53 11.98 -1.63
C GLN A 174 2.93 10.76 -2.33
N LEU A 175 3.26 10.55 -3.60
CA LEU A 175 2.81 9.39 -4.35
C LEU A 175 3.34 8.10 -3.75
N VAL A 176 4.65 8.04 -3.47
CA VAL A 176 5.30 6.89 -2.83
C VAL A 176 4.68 6.61 -1.47
N PHE A 177 4.36 7.64 -0.68
CA PHE A 177 3.68 7.46 0.61
C PHE A 177 2.31 6.78 0.44
N LEU A 178 1.46 7.26 -0.46
CA LEU A 178 0.15 6.65 -0.68
C LEU A 178 0.25 5.23 -1.25
N TYR A 179 1.26 4.96 -2.06
CA TYR A 179 1.52 3.61 -2.56
C TYR A 179 1.83 2.66 -1.41
N HIS A 180 2.58 3.10 -0.40
CA HIS A 180 2.81 2.32 0.83
C HIS A 180 1.56 2.18 1.69
N VAL A 181 0.67 3.17 1.70
CA VAL A 181 -0.60 3.09 2.43
C VAL A 181 -1.48 1.97 1.86
N PHE A 182 -1.68 1.94 0.54
CA PHE A 182 -2.66 1.03 -0.06
C PHE A 182 -2.10 -0.30 -0.54
N GLY A 183 -0.83 -0.35 -0.97
CA GLY A 183 -0.22 -1.55 -1.56
C GLY A 183 -0.46 -2.83 -0.74
N PRO A 184 -0.16 -2.86 0.56
CA PRO A 184 -0.36 -4.05 1.40
C PRO A 184 -1.82 -4.48 1.57
N PHE A 185 -2.79 -3.60 1.32
CA PHE A 185 -4.21 -3.82 1.57
C PHE A 185 -4.99 -4.19 0.32
N LEU A 186 -4.38 -4.13 -0.86
CA LEU A 186 -5.07 -4.42 -2.12
C LEU A 186 -5.66 -5.83 -2.13
N GLN A 187 -4.92 -6.83 -1.64
CA GLN A 187 -5.43 -8.21 -1.54
C GLN A 187 -6.64 -8.33 -0.61
N HIS A 188 -6.61 -7.64 0.54
CA HIS A 188 -7.73 -7.67 1.49
C HIS A 188 -8.96 -6.97 0.90
N ILE A 189 -8.77 -5.82 0.25
CA ILE A 189 -9.85 -5.11 -0.45
C ILE A 189 -10.39 -5.95 -1.61
N GLU A 190 -9.54 -6.71 -2.31
CA GLU A 190 -9.94 -7.59 -3.40
C GLU A 190 -10.87 -8.71 -2.92
N GLN A 191 -10.53 -9.36 -1.80
CA GLN A 191 -11.34 -10.43 -1.22
C GLN A 191 -12.73 -9.96 -0.82
N GLU A 192 -12.82 -8.76 -0.27
CA GLU A 192 -14.07 -8.17 0.21
C GLU A 192 -14.87 -7.52 -0.92
N LYS A 193 -14.20 -6.80 -1.84
CA LYS A 193 -14.80 -6.03 -2.92
C LYS A 193 -13.85 -5.86 -4.13
N PRO A 194 -13.83 -6.81 -5.08
CA PRO A 194 -12.92 -6.78 -6.24
C PRO A 194 -13.00 -5.47 -7.05
N ASN A 195 -14.20 -4.94 -7.26
CA ASN A 195 -14.41 -3.71 -8.03
C ASN A 195 -13.76 -2.46 -7.39
N ALA A 196 -13.54 -2.47 -6.06
CA ALA A 196 -12.87 -1.36 -5.39
C ALA A 196 -11.39 -1.29 -5.75
N VAL A 197 -10.72 -2.44 -5.90
CA VAL A 197 -9.29 -2.52 -6.28
C VAL A 197 -9.07 -1.98 -7.68
N THR A 198 -9.95 -2.30 -8.62
CA THR A 198 -9.97 -1.72 -9.98
C THR A 198 -10.01 -0.19 -9.93
N GLY A 199 -10.92 0.36 -9.12
CA GLY A 199 -11.04 1.82 -8.94
C GLY A 199 -9.80 2.45 -8.30
N ILE A 200 -9.22 1.80 -7.28
CA ILE A 200 -7.99 2.25 -6.64
C ILE A 200 -6.84 2.24 -7.64
N ALA A 201 -6.68 1.17 -8.42
CA ALA A 201 -5.62 1.06 -9.41
C ALA A 201 -5.67 2.21 -10.44
N ILE A 202 -6.85 2.54 -10.97
CA ILE A 202 -7.02 3.70 -11.86
C ILE A 202 -6.61 4.99 -11.15
N LEU A 203 -7.02 5.20 -9.90
CA LEU A 203 -6.63 6.39 -9.11
C LEU A 203 -5.11 6.47 -8.92
N LEU A 204 -4.41 5.35 -8.74
CA LEU A 204 -2.94 5.32 -8.65
C LEU A 204 -2.28 5.77 -9.96
N TYR A 205 -2.75 5.28 -11.12
CA TYR A 205 -2.28 5.76 -12.42
C TYR A 205 -2.56 7.25 -12.63
N GLU A 206 -3.75 7.73 -12.25
CA GLU A 206 -4.10 9.15 -12.34
C GLU A 206 -3.21 10.02 -11.44
N MET A 207 -2.88 9.56 -10.23
CA MET A 207 -1.96 10.26 -9.33
C MET A 207 -0.54 10.29 -9.90
N LEU A 208 -0.07 9.20 -10.53
CA LEU A 208 1.21 9.20 -11.25
C LEU A 208 1.22 10.25 -12.37
N GLU A 209 0.13 10.37 -13.14
CA GLU A 209 0.03 11.39 -14.19
C GLU A 209 0.10 12.82 -13.63
N VAL A 210 -0.50 13.08 -12.47
CA VAL A 210 -0.43 14.39 -11.82
C VAL A 210 1.01 14.73 -11.43
N VAL A 211 1.69 13.79 -10.77
CA VAL A 211 3.10 13.97 -10.34
C VAL A 211 4.02 14.11 -11.55
N ASP A 212 3.84 13.28 -12.57
CA ASP A 212 4.62 13.32 -13.81
C ASP A 212 4.58 14.70 -14.49
N LYS A 213 3.43 15.39 -14.45
CA LYS A 213 3.28 16.72 -15.02
C LYS A 213 3.76 17.84 -14.11
N HIS A 214 3.69 17.63 -12.79
CA HIS A 214 4.09 18.64 -11.80
C HIS A 214 5.61 18.74 -11.67
N ASP A 215 6.33 17.61 -11.65
CA ASP A 215 7.79 17.57 -11.42
C ASP A 215 8.63 18.04 -12.62
N GLY A 216 8.02 18.69 -13.62
CA GLY A 216 8.71 19.36 -14.71
C GLY A 216 9.64 18.42 -15.51
N PRO A 217 10.76 18.91 -16.06
CA PRO A 217 11.66 18.12 -16.90
C PRO A 217 12.57 17.16 -16.11
N THR A 218 12.64 17.28 -14.78
CA THR A 218 13.49 16.42 -13.94
C THR A 218 12.92 15.01 -13.87
N PRO A 219 13.73 13.96 -14.10
CA PRO A 219 13.26 12.58 -13.98
C PRO A 219 12.89 12.26 -12.53
N LEU A 220 11.88 11.41 -12.37
CA LEU A 220 11.46 10.86 -11.08
C LEU A 220 12.58 9.97 -10.50
N GLU A 221 12.91 10.15 -9.23
CA GLU A 221 13.99 9.44 -8.53
C GLU A 221 13.63 7.97 -8.27
N TYR A 222 12.36 7.70 -7.98
CA TYR A 222 11.79 6.41 -7.59
C TYR A 222 10.93 5.81 -8.70
N MET A 223 11.24 6.12 -9.95
CA MET A 223 10.53 5.63 -11.13
C MET A 223 10.42 4.10 -11.17
N ASP A 224 11.53 3.38 -10.93
CA ASP A 224 11.55 1.92 -11.03
C ASP A 224 10.64 1.26 -9.96
N PRO A 225 10.76 1.58 -8.65
CA PRO A 225 9.82 1.08 -7.63
C PRO A 225 8.35 1.40 -7.92
N ILE A 226 8.07 2.60 -8.44
CA ILE A 226 6.71 3.01 -8.82
C ILE A 226 6.18 2.11 -9.94
N CYS A 227 6.97 1.88 -10.99
CA CYS A 227 6.60 1.02 -12.10
C CYS A 227 6.45 -0.43 -11.67
N ASP A 228 7.35 -0.95 -10.84
CA ASP A 228 7.30 -2.33 -10.32
C ASP A 228 6.01 -2.58 -9.54
N LEU A 229 5.60 -1.64 -8.69
CA LEU A 229 4.32 -1.75 -7.97
C LEU A 229 3.13 -1.75 -8.95
N LEU A 230 3.13 -0.87 -9.95
CA LEU A 230 2.05 -0.83 -10.93
C LEU A 230 1.97 -2.12 -11.77
N TYR A 231 3.12 -2.73 -12.07
CA TYR A 231 3.16 -4.06 -12.68
C TYR A 231 2.63 -5.14 -11.75
N HIS A 232 3.01 -5.11 -10.47
CA HIS A 232 2.46 -6.03 -9.47
C HIS A 232 0.94 -5.93 -9.40
N ILE A 233 0.39 -4.71 -9.32
CA ILE A 233 -1.05 -4.47 -9.30
C ILE A 233 -1.73 -4.98 -10.57
N LYS A 234 -1.13 -4.72 -11.73
CA LYS A 234 -1.62 -5.25 -13.01
C LYS A 234 -1.69 -6.77 -12.97
N TYR A 235 -0.60 -7.46 -12.64
CA TYR A 235 -0.54 -8.91 -12.84
C TYR A 235 -1.20 -9.72 -11.73
N ILE A 236 -1.21 -9.21 -10.50
CA ILE A 236 -1.73 -9.94 -9.34
C ILE A 236 -3.19 -9.62 -9.06
N HIS A 237 -3.61 -8.35 -9.22
CA HIS A 237 -4.94 -7.92 -8.77
C HIS A 237 -5.91 -7.61 -9.91
N VAL A 238 -5.49 -6.81 -10.91
CA VAL A 238 -6.47 -6.21 -11.86
C VAL A 238 -6.50 -6.91 -13.23
N GLY A 239 -5.42 -7.57 -13.61
CA GLY A 239 -5.25 -8.19 -14.92
C GLY A 239 -5.44 -7.17 -16.06
N ASN A 240 -6.36 -7.50 -16.97
CA ASN A 240 -6.67 -6.67 -18.14
C ASN A 240 -7.92 -5.79 -17.96
N ILE A 241 -8.52 -5.76 -16.76
CA ILE A 241 -9.81 -5.07 -16.53
C ILE A 241 -9.69 -3.56 -16.82
N ILE A 242 -8.57 -2.94 -16.43
CA ILE A 242 -8.33 -1.49 -16.58
C ILE A 242 -7.45 -1.16 -17.79
N LYS A 243 -7.33 -2.06 -18.76
CA LYS A 243 -6.38 -1.90 -19.87
C LYS A 243 -6.61 -0.58 -20.60
N ASN A 244 -7.85 -0.24 -20.91
CA ASN A 244 -8.18 0.94 -21.70
C ASN A 244 -7.88 2.24 -20.94
N GLU A 245 -8.25 2.28 -19.66
CA GLU A 245 -8.05 3.41 -18.77
C GLU A 245 -6.57 3.65 -18.50
N SER A 246 -5.85 2.59 -18.13
CA SER A 246 -4.40 2.65 -17.92
C SER A 246 -3.65 3.02 -19.20
N GLU A 247 -4.06 2.52 -20.38
CA GLU A 247 -3.44 2.87 -21.66
C GLU A 247 -3.64 4.35 -22.00
N ALA A 248 -4.85 4.86 -21.79
CA ALA A 248 -5.14 6.27 -21.99
C ALA A 248 -4.27 7.17 -21.10
N ILE A 249 -4.07 6.77 -19.83
CA ILE A 249 -3.22 7.51 -18.89
C ILE A 249 -1.73 7.40 -19.29
N ILE A 250 -1.23 6.19 -19.56
CA ILE A 250 0.19 5.97 -19.89
C ILE A 250 0.60 6.78 -21.12
N LYS A 251 -0.25 6.87 -22.16
CA LYS A 251 0.02 7.68 -23.36
C LYS A 251 0.24 9.17 -23.08
N ARG A 252 -0.23 9.68 -21.95
CA ARG A 252 -0.07 11.09 -21.53
C ARG A 252 1.15 11.33 -20.63
N LEU A 253 1.81 10.27 -20.19
CA LEU A 253 3.03 10.35 -19.38
C LEU A 253 4.24 10.71 -20.23
N ARG A 254 5.35 11.12 -19.60
CA ARG A 254 6.63 11.32 -20.30
C ARG A 254 7.15 10.04 -20.99
N PRO A 255 7.94 10.15 -22.08
CA PRO A 255 8.42 8.99 -22.85
C PRO A 255 9.17 7.93 -22.03
N VAL A 256 9.92 8.35 -21.00
CA VAL A 256 10.67 7.43 -20.13
C VAL A 256 9.71 6.52 -19.35
N LEU A 257 8.68 7.08 -18.73
CA LEU A 257 7.65 6.30 -18.02
C LEU A 257 6.85 5.42 -18.98
N GLN A 258 6.53 5.91 -20.18
CA GLN A 258 5.89 5.09 -21.21
C GLN A 258 6.71 3.85 -21.56
N LYS A 259 8.04 4.02 -21.67
CA LYS A 259 8.96 2.90 -21.93
C LYS A 259 9.00 1.92 -20.75
N CYS A 260 9.05 2.42 -19.51
CA CYS A 260 9.03 1.57 -18.32
C CYS A 260 7.71 0.79 -18.21
N LEU A 261 6.57 1.42 -18.50
CA LEU A 261 5.23 0.84 -18.42
C LEU A 261 4.73 0.21 -19.73
N ARG A 262 5.60 0.03 -20.74
CA ARG A 262 5.21 -0.43 -22.08
C ARG A 262 4.47 -1.77 -22.09
N PHE A 263 4.80 -2.67 -21.15
CA PHE A 263 4.20 -3.99 -21.05
C PHE A 263 2.90 -3.98 -20.24
N VAL A 264 2.56 -2.86 -19.57
CA VAL A 264 1.26 -2.73 -18.91
C VAL A 264 0.14 -2.76 -19.96
N THR A 265 0.35 -2.15 -21.13
CA THR A 265 -0.72 -1.98 -22.12
C THR A 265 -0.39 -2.54 -23.50
N TYR A 266 0.74 -3.23 -23.68
CA TYR A 266 1.26 -3.59 -25.01
C TYR A 266 1.22 -2.35 -25.92
N LEU A 267 1.76 -1.24 -25.44
CA LEU A 267 1.96 -0.08 -26.30
C LEU A 267 2.91 -0.54 -27.41
N ASN A 268 2.38 -0.64 -28.64
CA ASN A 268 3.20 -0.65 -29.84
C ASN A 268 3.85 0.73 -29.91
N ILE A 269 4.95 0.92 -29.17
CA ILE A 269 5.86 2.04 -29.37
C ILE A 269 6.45 1.79 -30.76
N LYS A 270 5.77 2.26 -31.80
CA LYS A 270 6.37 2.39 -33.11
C LYS A 270 7.51 3.39 -32.93
N ASP A 271 8.72 2.87 -32.90
CA ASP A 271 9.95 3.65 -32.96
C ASP A 271 9.84 4.64 -34.12
N LYS A 272 9.52 5.90 -33.82
CA LYS A 272 9.74 7.01 -34.74
C LYS A 272 11.21 7.42 -34.64
N HIS A 273 12.11 6.49 -34.92
CA HIS A 273 13.43 6.82 -35.42
C HIS A 273 13.40 6.63 -36.93
N ASN A 274 13.43 7.76 -37.62
CA ASN A 274 13.68 7.85 -39.05
C ASN A 274 14.99 7.12 -39.37
N GLU A 275 14.91 6.10 -40.21
CA GLU A 275 15.89 5.85 -41.28
C GLU A 275 15.20 4.96 -42.31
N LYS A 276 14.71 5.59 -43.39
CA LYS A 276 14.33 4.88 -44.61
C LYS A 276 15.63 4.33 -45.23
N PRO A 277 15.76 3.03 -45.52
CA PRO A 277 16.76 2.58 -46.47
C PRO A 277 16.31 3.03 -47.85
N ASN A 278 17.14 3.85 -48.51
CA ASN A 278 16.96 4.28 -49.88
C ASN A 278 16.73 3.09 -50.80
N GLU A 279 15.64 3.13 -51.57
CA GLU A 279 15.46 2.33 -52.77
C GLU A 279 16.59 2.66 -53.75
N ILE A 280 17.35 1.64 -54.15
CA ILE A 280 18.09 1.66 -55.42
C ILE A 280 17.41 0.65 -56.33
N GLN A 281 16.82 1.19 -57.39
CA GLN A 281 16.27 0.47 -58.54
C GLN A 281 17.39 -0.31 -59.26
N HIS A 282 17.13 -1.56 -59.63
CA HIS A 282 17.61 -2.14 -60.90
C HIS A 282 16.65 -3.23 -61.39
N THR A 283 16.28 -3.10 -62.67
CA THR A 283 15.26 -3.79 -63.47
C THR A 283 15.77 -5.15 -64.05
N PRO A 284 14.96 -5.94 -64.81
CA PRO A 284 14.86 -7.40 -64.67
C PRO A 284 15.51 -8.21 -65.81
N ALA A 285 15.75 -9.52 -65.60
CA ALA A 285 15.95 -10.50 -66.68
C ALA A 285 15.71 -11.96 -66.24
N THR A 286 14.60 -12.52 -66.74
CA THR A 286 14.37 -13.80 -67.44
C THR A 286 15.19 -15.09 -67.17
N ASN A 287 14.44 -16.21 -67.21
CA ASN A 287 14.78 -17.62 -67.60
C ASN A 287 15.45 -18.54 -66.55
N VAL A 288 15.20 -19.85 -66.46
CA VAL A 288 14.19 -20.80 -66.98
C VAL A 288 14.48 -22.17 -66.30
N ASN A 289 13.42 -22.96 -66.01
CA ASN A 289 13.35 -24.44 -65.89
C ASN A 289 14.37 -25.24 -65.03
N ASN A 290 13.88 -26.06 -64.08
CA ASN A 290 13.53 -27.47 -64.36
C ASN A 290 13.07 -28.28 -63.12
N ILE A 291 12.19 -29.21 -63.45
CA ILE A 291 11.45 -30.23 -62.69
C ILE A 291 12.41 -31.32 -62.12
N THR A 292 12.07 -31.95 -60.97
CA THR A 292 11.80 -33.42 -60.81
C THR A 292 11.86 -33.89 -59.34
N SER A 293 10.67 -34.11 -58.79
CA SER A 293 10.12 -35.31 -58.11
C SER A 293 10.93 -36.26 -57.21
N CYS A 294 10.20 -36.74 -56.18
CA CYS A 294 10.23 -38.07 -55.53
C CYS A 294 11.33 -38.33 -54.47
N ASN A 295 11.11 -39.00 -53.33
CA ASN A 295 9.98 -39.82 -52.85
C ASN A 295 10.15 -40.15 -51.35
N GLN A 296 9.01 -40.37 -50.69
CA GLN A 296 8.71 -41.43 -49.70
C GLN A 296 9.47 -41.53 -48.35
N PHE A 297 8.67 -41.40 -47.28
CA PHE A 297 8.82 -42.08 -45.98
C PHE A 297 8.75 -43.61 -46.16
N PRO A 298 9.40 -44.44 -45.30
CA PRO A 298 8.69 -44.92 -44.10
C PRO A 298 9.55 -45.29 -42.86
N VAL A 299 8.87 -45.25 -41.69
CA VAL A 299 8.88 -46.27 -40.60
C VAL A 299 10.09 -46.34 -39.64
N THR A 300 9.78 -45.92 -38.40
CA THR A 300 10.07 -46.55 -37.08
C THR A 300 11.44 -47.17 -36.80
N GLN A 301 12.08 -46.70 -35.73
CA GLN A 301 12.67 -47.57 -34.71
C GLN A 301 12.90 -46.85 -33.38
N SER A 302 12.44 -47.52 -32.33
CA SER A 302 12.67 -47.32 -30.89
C SER A 302 14.15 -47.40 -30.50
N PHE A 303 14.44 -47.05 -29.22
CA PHE A 303 15.46 -47.59 -28.28
C PHE A 303 16.15 -46.46 -27.46
N PRO A 304 16.82 -46.74 -26.32
CA PRO A 304 16.17 -46.84 -25.00
C PRO A 304 16.99 -46.14 -23.87
N ILE A 305 16.55 -46.41 -22.63
CA ILE A 305 17.14 -46.12 -21.30
C ILE A 305 16.83 -44.74 -20.73
#